data_AF-A0A4R1SAK9-F1
#
_entry.id   AF-A0A4R1SAK9-F1
#
_cell.length_a   1.000
_cell.length_b   1.000
_cell.length_c   1.000
_cell.angle_alpha   90.00
_cell.angle_beta   90.00
_cell.angle_gamma   90.00
#
_symmetry.space_group_name_H-M   'P 1'
#
loop_
_entity.id
_entity.type
_entity.pdbx_description
1 polymer ?
#
loop_
_entity_poly.entity_id
_entity_poly.type
_entity_poly.pdbx_seq_one_letter_code
_entity_poly.pdbx_strand_id
1 'polypeptide(L)'
;MPMVTVSISPQQAAGIRSAVDTGTYASSSEVVREALRLWDAARKLGEFCNGTQVAGSDHPRGGGRCVADMFADYEAERRRSA
;
A
#
# COMPACT_ATOMS: atom_id res chain seq x y z
N MET A 1 -23.03 -20.25 -1.19
CA MET A 1 -21.78 -19.50 -1.48
C MET A 1 -21.23 -20.03 -2.79
N PRO A 2 -20.92 -19.20 -3.80
CA PRO A 2 -20.41 -19.68 -5.09
C PRO A 2 -19.02 -20.33 -4.94
N MET A 3 -18.72 -21.29 -5.81
CA MET A 3 -17.43 -22.00 -5.86
C MET A 3 -16.60 -21.46 -7.02
N VAL A 4 -15.30 -21.27 -6.78
CA VAL A 4 -14.35 -20.75 -7.77
C VAL A 4 -13.10 -21.62 -7.76
N THR A 5 -12.60 -21.95 -8.94
CA THR A 5 -11.30 -22.64 -9.12
C THR A 5 -10.28 -21.64 -9.64
N VAL A 6 -9.12 -21.57 -8.99
CA VAL A 6 -8.02 -20.66 -9.36
C VAL A 6 -6.71 -21.43 -9.40
N SER A 7 -5.78 -20.96 -10.23
CA SER A 7 -4.39 -21.44 -10.20
C SER A 7 -3.55 -20.50 -9.33
N ILE A 8 -2.76 -21.09 -8.44
CA ILE A 8 -1.85 -20.37 -7.53
C ILE A 8 -0.47 -21.02 -7.57
N SER A 9 0.55 -20.31 -7.08
CA SER A 9 1.89 -20.89 -7.04
C SER A 9 1.95 -22.07 -6.06
N PRO A 10 2.84 -23.07 -6.32
CA PRO A 10 3.02 -24.19 -5.40
C PRO A 10 3.38 -23.73 -3.97
N GLN A 11 4.15 -22.65 -3.85
CA GLN A 11 4.54 -22.06 -2.58
C GLN A 11 3.32 -21.51 -1.81
N GLN A 12 2.41 -20.80 -2.50
CA GLN A 12 1.18 -20.31 -1.87
C GLN A 12 0.29 -21.48 -1.41
N ALA A 13 0.16 -22.52 -2.23
CA ALA A 13 -0.59 -23.72 -1.86
C ALA A 13 0.01 -24.43 -0.63
N ALA A 14 1.33 -24.48 -0.52
CA ALA A 14 2.02 -25.02 0.65
C ALA A 14 1.77 -24.19 1.91
N GLY A 15 1.81 -22.85 1.80
CA GLY A 15 1.49 -21.96 2.91
C GLY A 15 0.05 -22.13 3.42
N ILE A 16 -0.91 -22.27 2.50
CA ILE A 16 -2.32 -22.53 2.86
C ILE A 16 -2.46 -23.88 3.59
N ARG A 17 -1.83 -24.94 3.08
CA ARG A 17 -1.86 -26.26 3.74
C ARG A 17 -1.28 -26.21 5.14
N SER A 18 -0.10 -25.62 5.30
CA SER A 18 0.53 -25.48 6.62
C SER A 18 -0.35 -24.72 7.62
N ALA A 19 -1.09 -23.70 7.18
CA ALA A 19 -1.99 -22.94 8.05
C ALA A 19 -3.17 -23.78 8.55
N VAL A 20 -3.63 -24.75 7.76
CA VAL A 20 -4.65 -25.72 8.15
C VAL A 20 -4.05 -26.81 9.04
N ASP A 21 -2.89 -27.36 8.67
CA ASP A 21 -2.22 -28.45 9.40
C ASP A 21 -1.81 -28.04 10.82
N THR A 22 -1.47 -26.76 11.02
CA THR A 22 -1.18 -26.19 12.34
C THR A 22 -2.43 -25.95 13.19
N GLY A 23 -3.63 -26.11 12.62
CA GLY A 23 -4.90 -25.85 13.28
C GLY A 23 -5.26 -24.37 13.40
N THR A 24 -4.48 -23.47 12.78
CA THR A 24 -4.78 -22.02 12.78
C THR A 24 -6.09 -21.72 12.02
N TYR A 25 -6.40 -22.53 11.01
CA TYR A 25 -7.62 -22.43 10.22
C TYR A 25 -8.27 -23.80 10.08
N ALA A 26 -9.61 -23.85 10.04
CA ALA A 26 -10.36 -25.10 9.91
C ALA A 26 -10.36 -25.63 8.46
N SER A 27 -10.13 -24.77 7.47
CA SER A 27 -10.08 -25.17 6.06
C SER A 27 -9.29 -24.22 5.16
N SER A 28 -8.80 -24.73 4.03
CA SER A 28 -8.14 -23.90 3.00
C SER A 28 -9.02 -22.76 2.51
N SER A 29 -10.33 -23.02 2.35
CA SER A 29 -11.29 -21.99 1.92
C SER A 29 -11.45 -20.86 2.94
N GLU A 30 -11.24 -21.14 4.23
CA GLU A 30 -11.24 -20.11 5.28
C GLU A 30 -10.01 -19.22 5.18
N VAL A 31 -8.82 -19.81 5.00
CA VAL A 31 -7.57 -19.08 4.77
C VAL A 31 -7.72 -18.10 3.60
N VAL A 32 -8.28 -18.56 2.48
CA VAL A 32 -8.47 -17.71 1.29
C VAL A 32 -9.48 -16.60 1.55
N ARG A 33 -10.58 -16.88 2.27
CA ARG A 33 -11.57 -15.84 2.58
C ARG A 33 -10.97 -14.75 3.47
N GLU A 34 -10.19 -15.09 4.49
CA GLU A 34 -9.57 -14.09 5.35
C GLU A 34 -8.50 -13.29 4.58
N ALA A 35 -7.70 -13.94 3.73
CA ALA A 35 -6.75 -13.25 2.87
C ALA A 35 -7.45 -12.23 1.94
N LEU A 36 -8.59 -12.59 1.34
CA LEU A 36 -9.37 -11.68 0.50
C LEU A 36 -10.00 -10.54 1.31
N ARG A 37 -10.43 -10.81 2.55
CA ARG A 37 -10.96 -9.77 3.45
C ARG A 37 -9.87 -8.74 3.82
N LEU A 38 -8.66 -9.21 4.12
CA LEU A 38 -7.50 -8.36 4.40
C LEU A 38 -7.10 -7.55 3.17
N TRP A 39 -7.12 -8.16 1.99
CA TRP A 39 -6.85 -7.47 0.74
C TRP A 39 -7.86 -6.36 0.44
N ASP A 40 -9.16 -6.62 0.61
CA ASP A 40 -10.22 -5.62 0.45
C ASP A 40 -10.07 -4.47 1.46
N ALA A 41 -9.75 -4.78 2.73
CA ALA A 41 -9.47 -3.77 3.75
C ALA A 41 -8.26 -2.89 3.40
N ALA A 42 -7.17 -3.51 2.91
CA ALA A 42 -5.98 -2.79 2.47
C ALA A 42 -6.26 -1.88 1.27
N ARG A 43 -7.11 -2.32 0.34
CA ARG A 43 -7.55 -1.50 -0.80
C ARG A 43 -8.38 -0.31 -0.38
N LYS A 44 -9.34 -0.50 0.52
CA LYS A 44 -10.16 0.58 1.07
C LYS A 44 -9.28 1.62 1.77
N LEU A 45 -8.34 1.18 2.60
CA LEU A 45 -7.37 2.08 3.23
C LEU A 45 -6.52 2.82 2.19
N GLY A 46 -6.04 2.12 1.16
CA GLY A 46 -5.31 2.73 0.05
C GLY A 46 -6.14 3.77 -0.72
N GLU A 47 -7.44 3.53 -0.93
CA GLU A 47 -8.37 4.47 -1.56
C GLU A 47 -8.58 5.72 -0.68
N PHE A 48 -8.69 5.57 0.64
CA PHE A 48 -8.74 6.71 1.57
C PHE A 48 -7.44 7.52 1.58
N CYS A 49 -6.28 6.85 1.55
CA CYS A 49 -4.98 7.51 1.51
C CYS A 49 -4.70 8.17 0.16
N ASN A 50 -5.16 7.59 -0.95
CA ASN A 50 -5.02 8.15 -2.29
C ASN A 50 -6.01 9.31 -2.55
N GLY A 51 -7.18 9.29 -1.90
CA GLY A 51 -8.18 10.36 -1.96
C GLY A 51 -7.85 11.62 -1.15
N THR A 52 -6.84 11.58 -0.27
CA THR A 52 -6.44 12.73 0.57
C THR A 52 -5.18 13.43 0.03
N GLN A 53 -4.90 13.28 -1.27
CA GLN A 53 -3.89 14.09 -1.98
C GLN A 53 -4.52 15.24 -2.79
N VAL A 54 -5.63 15.83 -2.36
CA VAL A 54 -6.02 17.18 -2.82
C VAL A 54 -6.75 17.92 -1.69
N ALA A 55 -6.03 18.24 -0.62
CA ALA A 55 -6.37 19.41 0.17
C ALA A 55 -5.13 20.29 0.17
N GLY A 56 -5.14 21.26 -0.75
CA GLY A 56 -4.28 22.43 -0.68
C GLY A 56 -4.35 22.98 0.74
N SER A 57 -3.33 22.66 1.52
CA SER A 57 -3.11 23.22 2.84
C SER A 57 -1.94 24.17 2.65
N ASP A 58 -2.27 25.34 2.13
CA ASP A 58 -1.55 26.56 2.46
C ASP A 58 -1.57 26.67 3.98
N HIS A 59 -0.54 26.17 4.67
CA HIS A 59 -0.02 26.72 5.93
C HIS A 59 1.33 26.04 6.27
N PRO A 60 2.39 26.83 6.56
CA PRO A 60 3.74 26.32 6.70
C PRO A 60 3.94 25.73 8.10
N ARG A 61 4.21 24.43 8.18
CA ARG A 61 4.79 23.82 9.38
C ARG A 61 6.24 23.48 9.07
N GLY A 62 7.14 24.25 9.68
CA GLY A 62 8.56 24.25 9.35
C GLY A 62 9.23 22.88 9.43
N GLY A 63 10.18 22.69 8.51
CA GLY A 63 11.34 21.84 8.78
C GLY A 63 11.71 20.80 7.73
N GLY A 64 11.04 20.72 6.58
CA GLY A 64 11.44 19.82 5.50
C GLY A 64 11.25 20.47 4.15
N ARG A 65 12.19 21.32 3.73
CA ARG A 65 12.19 21.83 2.34
C ARG A 65 12.46 20.67 1.40
N CYS A 66 11.65 20.53 0.35
CA CYS A 66 11.85 19.48 -0.63
C CYS A 66 13.12 19.79 -1.46
N VAL A 67 13.83 18.76 -1.91
CA VAL A 67 15.10 18.92 -2.64
C VAL A 67 14.91 19.72 -3.92
N ALA A 68 13.74 19.63 -4.55
CA ALA A 68 13.39 20.43 -5.73
C ALA A 68 13.42 21.94 -5.45
N ASP A 69 12.92 22.37 -4.29
CA ASP A 69 12.90 23.78 -3.89
C ASP A 69 14.33 24.29 -3.63
N MET A 70 15.18 23.46 -3.00
CA MET A 70 16.60 23.79 -2.82
C MET A 70 17.33 23.96 -4.16
N PHE A 71 17.02 23.13 -5.16
CA PHE A 71 17.61 23.25 -6.50
C PHE A 71 17.13 24.51 -7.22
N ALA A 72 15.87 24.87 -7.09
CA ALA A 72 15.32 26.08 -7.68
C ALA A 72 15.98 27.35 -7.10
N ASP A 73 16.15 27.40 -5.78
CA ASP A 73 16.84 28.50 -5.10
C ASP A 73 18.30 28.62 -5.55
N TYR A 74 19.03 27.49 -5.63
CA TYR A 74 20.42 27.46 -6.08
C TYR A 74 20.59 27.95 -7.53
N GLU A 75 19.73 27.50 -8.43
CA GLU A 75 19.73 27.93 -9.83
C GLU A 75 19.37 29.43 -9.97
N ALA A 76 18.46 29.93 -9.14
CA ALA A 76 18.09 31.34 -9.12
C ALA A 76 19.24 32.23 -8.64
N GLU A 77 19.99 31.80 -7.63
CA GLU A 77 21.16 32.52 -7.11
C GLU A 77 22.28 32.61 -8.16
N ARG A 78 22.50 31.50 -8.89
CA ARG A 78 23.52 31.43 -9.94
C ARG A 78 23.21 32.33 -11.14
N ARG A 79 21.94 32.50 -11.50
CA ARG A 79 21.54 33.45 -12.57
C ARG A 79 21.69 34.92 -12.16
N ARG A 80 21.62 35.26 -10.88
CA ARG A 80 21.81 36.65 -10.40
C ARG A 80 23.27 37.07 -10.32
N SER A 81 24.17 36.09 -10.22
CA SER A 81 25.61 36.30 -10.06
C SER A 81 26.37 36.25 -11.40
N ALA A 82 25.67 36.13 -12.52
CA ALA A 82 26.18 36.15 -13.89
C ALA A 82 25.68 37.41 -14.61
#